data_AF-A0A3B8N789-F1
#
_entry.id   AF-A0A3B8N789-F1
#
_cell.length_a   1.000
_cell.length_b   1.000
_cell.length_c   1.000
_cell.angle_alpha   90.00
_cell.angle_beta   90.00
_cell.angle_gamma   90.00
#
_symmetry.space_group_name_H-M   'P 1'
#
loop_
_entity.id
_entity.type
_entity.pdbx_description
1 polymer ?
#
loop_
_entity_poly.entity_id
_entity_poly.type
_entity_poly.pdbx_seq_one_letter_code
_entity_poly.pdbx_strand_id
1 'polypeptide(L)' 'LKVMDATAFSLARDYKLPILVFNLLNYGNIKKAVLGESVGTYIKA' A
#
# COMPACT_ATOMS: atom_id res chain seq x y z
N LEU A 1 -2.53 13.34 -0.94
CA LEU A 1 -2.99 11.94 -0.77
C LEU A 1 -2.98 11.61 0.74
N LYS A 2 -4.11 11.77 1.43
CA LYS A 2 -4.27 11.35 2.84
C LYS A 2 -4.59 9.85 2.86
N VAL A 3 -3.56 9.01 2.78
CA VAL A 3 -3.74 7.54 2.86
C VAL A 3 -3.56 7.04 4.29
N MET A 4 -2.68 7.70 5.04
CA MET A 4 -2.27 7.32 6.39
C MET A 4 -1.96 8.59 7.19
N ASP A 5 -2.07 8.53 8.52
CA ASP A 5 -1.60 9.58 9.41
C ASP A 5 -0.07 9.75 9.29
N ALA A 6 0.42 10.99 9.45
CA ALA A 6 1.84 11.29 9.30
C ALA A 6 2.72 10.43 10.24
N THR A 7 2.24 10.11 11.44
CA THR A 7 2.96 9.31 12.44
C THR A 7 3.16 7.87 11.95
N ALA A 8 2.10 7.25 11.44
CA ALA A 8 2.15 5.88 10.95
C ALA A 8 2.97 5.77 9.65
N PHE A 9 3.00 6.82 8.82
CA PHE A 9 3.88 6.89 7.66
C PHE A 9 5.36 6.96 8.05
N SER A 10 5.72 7.83 9.00
CA SER A 10 7.09 7.91 9.52
C SER A 10 7.54 6.58 10.13
N LEU A 11 6.67 5.94 10.93
CA LEU A 11 6.96 4.63 11.52
C LEU A 11 7.21 3.56 10.44
N ALA A 12 6.32 3.46 9.45
CA ALA A 12 6.47 2.48 8.38
C ALA A 12 7.74 2.72 7.56
N ARG A 13 8.12 3.98 7.34
CA ARG A 13 9.36 4.36 6.65
C ARG A 13 10.60 4.01 7.47
N ASP A 14 10.61 4.28 8.78
CA ASP A 14 11.73 3.96 9.67
C ASP A 14 12.00 2.45 9.74
N TYR A 15 10.94 1.65 9.76
CA TYR A 15 11.04 0.18 9.70
C TYR A 15 11.15 -0.39 8.28
N LYS A 16 11.23 0.47 7.25
CA LYS A 16 11.30 0.09 5.83
C LYS A 16 10.20 -0.88 5.40
N LEU A 17 9.00 -0.71 5.96
CA LEU A 17 7.85 -1.54 5.66
C LEU A 17 7.27 -1.13 4.30
N PRO A 18 7.16 -2.07 3.33
CA PRO A 18 6.53 -1.77 2.06
C PRO A 18 5.02 -1.57 2.25
N ILE A 19 4.46 -0.53 1.62
CA ILE A 19 3.04 -0.21 1.71
C ILE A 19 2.42 -0.31 0.32
N LEU A 20 1.40 -1.15 0.17
CA LEU A 20 0.63 -1.29 -1.05
C LEU A 20 -0.77 -0.68 -0.86
N VAL A 21 -1.03 0.41 -1.57
CA VAL A 21 -2.30 1.14 -1.50
C VAL A 21 -3.13 0.80 -2.71
N PHE A 22 -4.23 0.08 -2.55
CA PHE A 22 -5.11 -0.31 -3.65
C PHE A 22 -6.59 -0.13 -3.30
N ASN A 23 -7.44 -0.10 -4.32
CA ASN A 23 -8.89 -0.01 -4.13
C ASN A 23 -9.47 -1.40 -3.85
N LEU A 24 -10.09 -1.57 -2.67
CA LEU A 24 -10.71 -2.80 -2.20
C LEU A 24 -12.05 -3.12 -2.88
N LEU A 25 -12.75 -2.11 -3.38
CA LEU A 25 -14.08 -2.26 -4.01
C LEU A 25 -14.00 -2.80 -5.44
N ASN A 26 -12.82 -2.79 -6.06
CA ASN A 26 -12.65 -3.30 -7.41
C ASN A 26 -12.41 -4.82 -7.35
N TYR A 27 -13.29 -5.57 -8.00
CA TYR A 27 -13.28 -7.02 -7.95
C TYR A 27 -11.97 -7.59 -8.50
N GLY A 28 -11.33 -8.48 -7.73
CA GLY A 28 -10.06 -9.09 -8.08
C GLY A 28 -8.81 -8.31 -7.65
N ASN A 29 -8.93 -7.07 -7.16
CA ASN A 29 -7.75 -6.31 -6.70
C ASN A 29 -7.03 -6.95 -5.51
N ILE A 30 -7.75 -7.59 -4.59
CA ILE A 30 -7.13 -8.31 -3.47
C ILE A 30 -6.23 -9.44 -3.98
N LYS A 31 -6.72 -10.21 -4.96
CA LYS A 31 -5.95 -11.30 -5.58
C LYS A 31 -4.71 -10.75 -6.29
N LYS A 32 -4.86 -9.68 -7.07
CA LYS A 32 -3.75 -9.00 -7.76
C LYS A 32 -2.71 -8.45 -6.78
N ALA A 33 -3.15 -7.91 -5.64
CA ALA A 33 -2.30 -7.35 -4.60
C ALA A 33 -1.41 -8.44 -3.97
N VAL A 34 -1.99 -9.60 -3.65
CA VAL A 34 -1.26 -10.74 -3.10
C VAL A 34 -0.32 -11.38 -4.13
N LEU A 35 -0.71 -11.39 -5.41
CA LEU A 35 0.13 -11.89 -6.50
C LEU A 35 1.28 -10.93 -6.89
N GLY A 36 1.32 -9.72 -6.32
CA GLY A 36 2.33 -8.72 -6.69
C GLY A 36 2.13 -8.11 -8.08
N GLU A 37 0.92 -8.21 -8.64
CA GLU A 37 0.59 -7.52 -9.88
C GLU A 37 0.53 -6.00 -9.67
N SER A 38 0.61 -5.23 -10.76
CA SER A 38 0.56 -3.77 -10.73
C SER A 38 -0.84 -3.27 -10.37
N VAL A 39 -1.18 -3.30 -9.08
CA VAL A 39 -2.45 -2.84 -8.53
C VAL A 39 -2.23 -1.69 -7.56
N GLY A 40 -2.84 -0.54 -7.86
CA GLY A 40 -2.72 0.65 -7.01
C GLY A 40 -1.30 1.24 -6.98
N THR A 41 -0.92 1.76 -5.82
CA THR A 41 0.35 2.46 -5.61
C THR A 41 1.21 1.70 -4.63
N TYR A 42 2.40 1.29 -5.07
CA TYR A 42 3.41 0.68 -4.23
C TYR A 42 4.39 1.74 -3.72
N ILE A 43 4.45 1.92 -2.41
CA ILE A 43 5.37 2.84 -1.76
C ILE A 43 6.57 2.02 -1.28
N LYS A 44 7.73 2.29 -1.89
CA LYS A 44 9.03 1.80 -1.43
C LYS A 44 9.57 2.80 -0.40
N ALA A 45 10.03 2.29 0.74
CA ALA A 45 10.66 3.08 1.80
C ALA A 45 12.09 3.51 1.43
#